data_AF-A0A1E1WHP9-F1
#
_entry.id   AF-A0A1E1WHP9-F1
#
_cell.length_a   1.000
_cell.length_b   1.000
_cell.length_c   1.000
_cell.angle_alpha   90.00
_cell.angle_beta   90.00
_cell.angle_gamma   90.00
#
_symmetry.space_group_name_H-M   'P 1'
#
loop_
_entity.id
_entity.type
_entity.pdbx_description
1 polymer ?
#
loop_
_entity_poly.entity_id
_entity_poly.type
_entity_poly.pdbx_seq_one_letter_code
_entity_poly.pdbx_strand_id
1 'polypeptide(L)'
;QTPLMAAVAERAYRAALVLLDAIRAVPDADETQRSAAIFPPNAHPDHSPLLVLCCNDTCSFTWTGQEHINQDIFECKTCGLTGSLCCCTECAKVCHKGHDCKLKRTSPTAYCDCWEKCRCKALVGGNWAARCDLLARLARDTQLATHFNSRGESILLFLVQTVGRQAVEQRQFRAGGGRGRGPRKQPG
;
A
#
# COMPACT_ATOMS: atom_id res chain seq x y z
N GLN A 1 -10.88 -14.31 3.67
CA GLN A 1 -9.51 -13.78 3.86
C GLN A 1 -8.79 -14.70 4.83
N THR A 2 -7.54 -15.09 4.57
CA THR A 2 -6.76 -15.97 5.48
C THR A 2 -6.08 -15.15 6.59
N PRO A 3 -5.62 -15.77 7.68
CA PRO A 3 -4.86 -15.07 8.72
C PRO A 3 -3.62 -14.35 8.18
N LEU A 4 -2.89 -14.98 7.24
CA LEU A 4 -1.73 -14.36 6.59
C LEU A 4 -2.12 -13.10 5.80
N MET A 5 -3.19 -13.19 4.98
CA MET A 5 -3.71 -12.04 4.23
C MET A 5 -4.12 -10.88 5.16
N ALA A 6 -4.72 -11.19 6.32
CA ALA A 6 -5.11 -10.19 7.31
C ALA A 6 -3.88 -9.54 7.96
N ALA A 7 -2.89 -10.33 8.37
CA ALA A 7 -1.66 -9.79 8.97
C ALA A 7 -0.90 -8.87 8.00
N VAL A 8 -0.87 -9.20 6.71
CA VAL A 8 -0.27 -8.33 5.68
C VAL A 8 -1.08 -7.05 5.49
N ALA A 9 -2.40 -7.12 5.42
CA ALA A 9 -3.27 -5.95 5.26
C ALA A 9 -3.15 -4.96 6.43
N GLU A 10 -2.95 -5.47 7.65
CA GLU A 10 -2.75 -4.67 8.87
C GLU A 10 -1.27 -4.31 9.12
N ARG A 11 -0.38 -4.60 8.17
CA ARG A 11 1.06 -4.28 8.25
C ARG A 11 1.77 -4.93 9.44
N ALA A 12 1.20 -6.02 9.97
CA ALA A 12 1.72 -6.83 11.06
C ALA A 12 2.74 -7.86 10.52
N TYR A 13 3.80 -7.39 9.85
CA TYR A 13 4.68 -8.26 9.06
C TYR A 13 5.41 -9.33 9.87
N ARG A 14 5.74 -9.06 11.13
CA ARG A 14 6.32 -10.09 12.02
C ARG A 14 5.33 -11.23 12.28
N ALA A 15 4.07 -10.90 12.53
CA ALA A 15 3.02 -11.92 12.68
C ALA A 15 2.79 -12.68 11.36
N ALA A 16 2.83 -11.97 10.22
CA ALA A 16 2.73 -12.60 8.91
C ALA A 16 3.88 -13.60 8.64
N LEU A 17 5.11 -13.30 9.05
CA LEU A 17 6.23 -14.25 8.97
C LEU A 17 5.99 -15.49 9.82
N VAL A 18 5.55 -15.31 11.08
CA VAL A 18 5.21 -16.43 11.97
C VAL A 18 4.10 -17.31 11.36
N LEU A 19 3.08 -16.70 10.77
CA LEU A 19 1.99 -17.41 10.10
C LEU A 19 2.49 -18.16 8.86
N LEU A 20 3.37 -17.55 8.06
CA LEU A 20 3.95 -18.19 6.88
C LEU A 20 4.80 -19.41 7.27
N ASP A 21 5.64 -19.26 8.30
CA ASP A 21 6.47 -20.35 8.82
C ASP A 21 5.60 -21.47 9.40
N ALA A 22 4.53 -21.14 10.12
CA ALA A 22 3.56 -22.12 10.64
C ALA A 22 2.87 -22.89 9.50
N ILE A 23 2.40 -22.20 8.43
CA ILE A 23 1.80 -22.85 7.25
C ILE A 23 2.78 -23.85 6.61
N ARG A 24 4.08 -23.53 6.58
CA ARG A 24 5.12 -24.43 6.05
C ARG A 24 5.51 -25.56 7.01
N ALA A 25 5.34 -25.37 8.30
CA ALA A 25 5.64 -26.38 9.30
C ALA A 25 4.52 -27.42 9.48
N VAL A 26 3.32 -27.22 8.92
CA VAL A 26 2.21 -28.18 9.04
C VAL A 26 2.65 -29.54 8.45
N PRO A 27 2.69 -30.62 9.25
CA PRO A 27 2.96 -31.96 8.74
C PRO A 27 1.80 -32.43 7.87
N ASP A 28 2.08 -33.27 6.88
CA ASP A 28 1.10 -33.90 5.98
C ASP A 28 0.29 -32.95 5.07
N ALA A 29 0.54 -31.64 5.13
CA ALA A 29 -0.06 -30.68 4.19
C ALA A 29 0.64 -30.71 2.83
N ASP A 30 -0.11 -30.92 1.77
CA ASP A 30 0.37 -30.81 0.39
C ASP A 30 0.51 -29.33 -0.06
N GLU A 31 1.13 -29.12 -1.22
CA GLU A 31 1.36 -27.76 -1.75
C GLU A 31 0.07 -27.02 -2.10
N THR A 32 -1.00 -27.73 -2.44
CA THR A 32 -2.31 -27.13 -2.73
C THR A 32 -2.91 -26.55 -1.46
N GLN A 33 -2.86 -27.31 -0.37
CA GLN A 33 -3.33 -26.90 0.95
C GLN A 33 -2.51 -25.72 1.49
N ARG A 34 -1.17 -25.76 1.35
CA ARG A 34 -0.29 -24.65 1.75
C ARG A 34 -0.57 -23.39 0.94
N SER A 35 -0.70 -23.53 -0.39
CA SER A 35 -1.04 -22.42 -1.28
C SER A 35 -2.39 -21.81 -0.93
N ALA A 36 -3.41 -22.64 -0.67
CA ALA A 36 -4.73 -22.17 -0.25
C ALA A 36 -4.72 -21.46 1.11
N ALA A 37 -3.88 -21.88 2.05
CA ALA A 37 -3.70 -21.22 3.34
C ALA A 37 -3.01 -19.84 3.20
N ILE A 38 -2.15 -19.66 2.20
CA ILE A 38 -1.51 -18.38 1.87
C ILE A 38 -2.49 -17.48 1.11
N PHE A 39 -3.03 -17.98 -0.01
CA PHE A 39 -3.94 -17.27 -0.90
C PHE A 39 -4.95 -18.26 -1.54
N PRO A 40 -6.21 -18.28 -1.06
CA PRO A 40 -7.22 -19.20 -1.55
C PRO A 40 -7.55 -18.97 -3.03
N PRO A 41 -7.87 -20.02 -3.82
CA PRO A 41 -8.14 -19.90 -5.25
C PRO A 41 -9.40 -19.08 -5.57
N ASN A 42 -10.34 -18.96 -4.64
CA ASN A 42 -11.55 -18.16 -4.77
C ASN A 42 -11.39 -16.72 -4.23
N ALA A 43 -10.20 -16.34 -3.75
CA ALA A 43 -9.96 -14.99 -3.27
C ALA A 43 -9.81 -14.02 -4.45
N HIS A 44 -10.30 -12.79 -4.26
CA HIS A 44 -10.14 -11.73 -5.25
C HIS A 44 -8.64 -11.50 -5.56
N PRO A 45 -8.22 -11.36 -6.84
CA PRO A 45 -6.81 -11.25 -7.23
C PRO A 45 -6.10 -10.07 -6.56
N ASP A 46 -6.81 -8.95 -6.37
CA ASP A 46 -6.24 -7.78 -5.69
C ASP A 46 -5.94 -8.03 -4.20
N HIS A 47 -6.40 -9.14 -3.62
CA HIS A 47 -6.13 -9.53 -2.24
C HIS A 47 -4.92 -10.46 -2.10
N SER A 48 -4.18 -10.71 -3.18
CA SER A 48 -2.89 -11.41 -3.12
C SER A 48 -1.98 -10.80 -2.03
N PRO A 49 -1.49 -11.60 -1.05
CA PRO A 49 -0.61 -11.10 0.00
C PRO A 49 0.62 -10.37 -0.54
N LEU A 50 1.21 -10.87 -1.63
CA LEU A 50 2.39 -10.25 -2.23
C LEU A 50 2.03 -8.87 -2.83
N LEU A 51 0.91 -8.78 -3.56
CA LEU A 51 0.44 -7.51 -4.11
C LEU A 51 0.09 -6.50 -3.02
N VAL A 52 -0.63 -6.92 -1.98
CA VAL A 52 -0.98 -6.06 -0.84
C VAL A 52 0.28 -5.57 -0.13
N LEU A 53 1.28 -6.43 0.07
CA LEU A 53 2.57 -6.07 0.64
C LEU A 53 3.30 -4.99 -0.21
N CYS A 54 3.25 -5.11 -1.53
CA CYS A 54 3.76 -4.09 -2.45
C CYS A 54 2.95 -2.79 -2.44
N CYS A 55 1.64 -2.85 -2.18
CA CYS A 55 0.80 -1.65 -2.03
C CYS A 55 1.02 -0.92 -0.70
N ASN A 56 1.60 -1.58 0.30
CA ASN A 56 1.74 -1.05 1.66
C ASN A 56 2.85 0.00 1.84
N ASP A 57 3.06 0.85 0.84
CA ASP A 57 3.90 2.03 1.00
C ASP A 57 3.25 3.05 1.93
N THR A 58 4.06 3.99 2.41
CA THR A 58 3.59 5.03 3.32
C THR A 58 2.95 6.17 2.56
N CYS A 59 1.91 6.74 3.14
CA CYS A 59 1.26 7.96 2.66
C CYS A 59 2.28 9.06 2.40
N SER A 60 2.12 9.85 1.33
CA SER A 60 3.03 10.96 1.02
C SER A 60 3.15 11.98 2.16
N PHE A 61 2.10 12.14 2.97
CA PHE A 61 2.10 12.99 4.15
C PHE A 61 3.22 12.67 5.16
N THR A 62 3.72 11.42 5.21
CA THR A 62 4.81 11.05 6.14
C THR A 62 6.12 11.77 5.83
N TRP A 63 6.32 12.25 4.59
CA TRP A 63 7.52 12.95 4.17
C TRP A 63 7.26 14.38 3.65
N THR A 64 6.04 14.71 3.21
CA THR A 64 5.65 16.08 2.83
C THR A 64 5.07 16.89 3.97
N GLY A 65 4.43 16.26 4.95
CA GLY A 65 3.53 16.95 5.87
C GLY A 65 2.44 17.72 5.10
N GLN A 66 2.20 18.97 5.52
CA GLN A 66 1.25 19.90 4.88
C GLN A 66 1.84 20.66 3.68
N GLU A 67 3.06 20.36 3.25
CA GLU A 67 3.61 21.01 2.06
C GLU A 67 2.95 20.43 0.80
N HIS A 68 2.40 21.32 -0.03
CA HIS A 68 1.79 20.93 -1.30
C HIS A 68 2.88 20.49 -2.27
N ILE A 69 2.73 19.30 -2.85
CA ILE A 69 3.64 18.78 -3.90
C ILE A 69 2.84 18.44 -5.15
N ASN A 70 3.53 18.39 -6.29
CA ASN A 70 2.97 17.85 -7.51
C ASN A 70 2.92 16.32 -7.41
N GLN A 71 1.73 15.78 -7.16
CA GLN A 71 1.45 14.35 -7.05
C GLN A 71 0.04 14.07 -7.56
N ASP A 72 -0.20 12.84 -8.00
CA ASP A 72 -1.57 12.38 -8.27
C ASP A 72 -2.39 12.40 -6.99
N ILE A 73 -3.59 12.99 -7.06
CA ILE A 73 -4.53 13.07 -5.95
C ILE A 73 -5.90 12.52 -6.33
N PHE A 74 -6.57 11.95 -5.34
CA PHE A 74 -7.83 11.24 -5.52
C PHE A 74 -8.89 11.82 -4.61
N GLU A 75 -10.10 11.99 -5.13
CA GLU A 75 -11.30 12.20 -4.33
C GLU A 75 -11.95 10.85 -4.01
N CYS A 76 -12.46 10.69 -2.79
CA CYS A 76 -13.19 9.49 -2.40
C CYS A 76 -14.58 9.88 -1.90
N LYS A 77 -15.61 9.61 -2.71
CA LYS A 77 -17.00 9.95 -2.38
C LYS A 77 -17.53 9.11 -1.23
N THR A 78 -17.12 7.84 -1.16
CA THR A 78 -17.48 6.93 -0.05
C THR A 78 -17.00 7.44 1.31
N CYS A 79 -15.82 8.06 1.38
CA CYS A 79 -15.23 8.57 2.63
C CYS A 79 -15.46 10.06 2.87
N GLY A 80 -16.06 10.78 1.92
CA GLY A 80 -16.21 12.24 2.01
C GLY A 80 -14.90 13.02 1.84
N LEU A 81 -13.89 12.44 1.17
CA LEU A 81 -12.69 13.17 0.73
C LEU A 81 -12.98 13.86 -0.60
N THR A 82 -13.79 14.91 -0.57
CA THR A 82 -14.27 15.65 -1.74
C THR A 82 -13.99 17.16 -1.58
N GLY A 83 -14.26 17.96 -2.61
CA GLY A 83 -14.06 19.41 -2.55
C GLY A 83 -12.58 19.78 -2.45
N SER A 84 -12.16 20.42 -1.36
CA SER A 84 -10.75 20.74 -1.10
C SER A 84 -9.94 19.54 -0.59
N LEU A 85 -10.59 18.48 -0.10
CA LEU A 85 -9.91 17.31 0.46
C LEU A 85 -9.52 16.32 -0.63
N CYS A 86 -8.43 15.61 -0.41
CA CYS A 86 -7.97 14.54 -1.29
C CYS A 86 -7.10 13.50 -0.56
N CYS A 87 -6.78 12.41 -1.24
CA CYS A 87 -5.79 11.44 -0.79
C CYS A 87 -4.75 11.16 -1.86
N CYS A 88 -3.54 10.77 -1.44
CA CYS A 88 -2.48 10.38 -2.36
C CYS A 88 -2.70 8.98 -2.95
N THR A 89 -1.92 8.62 -3.96
CA THR A 89 -1.93 7.31 -4.61
C THR A 89 -1.85 6.13 -3.62
N GLU A 90 -0.99 6.19 -2.61
CA GLU A 90 -0.82 5.14 -1.61
C GLU A 90 -2.08 4.96 -0.77
N CYS A 91 -2.73 6.06 -0.38
CA CYS A 91 -3.99 6.01 0.37
C CYS A 91 -5.14 5.51 -0.50
N ALA A 92 -5.19 5.89 -1.79
CA ALA A 92 -6.17 5.35 -2.72
C ALA A 92 -6.06 3.82 -2.86
N LYS A 93 -4.84 3.29 -2.91
CA LYS A 93 -4.56 1.84 -3.00
C LYS A 93 -4.80 1.07 -1.71
N VAL A 94 -4.65 1.71 -0.55
CA VAL A 94 -4.67 1.05 0.77
C VAL A 94 -5.94 1.38 1.57
N CYS A 95 -6.18 2.65 1.84
CA CYS A 95 -7.26 3.12 2.72
C CYS A 95 -8.61 3.19 2.01
N HIS A 96 -8.59 3.47 0.70
CA HIS A 96 -9.80 3.67 -0.11
C HIS A 96 -9.97 2.59 -1.18
N LYS A 97 -9.35 1.43 -0.95
CA LYS A 97 -9.49 0.27 -1.83
C LYS A 97 -10.93 -0.20 -1.87
N GLY A 98 -11.48 -0.34 -3.09
CA GLY A 98 -12.87 -0.77 -3.29
C GLY A 98 -13.91 0.32 -3.02
N HIS A 99 -13.50 1.56 -2.75
CA HIS A 99 -14.41 2.70 -2.62
C HIS A 99 -14.61 3.42 -3.97
N ASP A 100 -15.59 4.34 -4.04
CA ASP A 100 -15.70 5.29 -5.16
C ASP A 100 -14.60 6.37 -5.01
N CYS A 101 -13.38 5.97 -5.37
CA CYS A 101 -12.15 6.74 -5.29
C CYS A 101 -11.61 6.99 -6.71
N LYS A 102 -11.53 8.26 -7.11
CA LYS A 102 -11.24 8.68 -8.48
C LYS A 102 -10.16 9.76 -8.53
N LEU A 103 -9.29 9.69 -9.53
CA LEU A 103 -8.27 10.70 -9.78
C LEU A 103 -8.92 12.06 -10.04
N LYS A 104 -8.50 13.10 -9.32
CA LYS A 104 -8.92 14.48 -9.59
C LYS A 104 -8.09 15.03 -10.74
N ARG A 105 -8.76 15.53 -11.78
CA ARG A 105 -8.11 16.14 -12.95
C ARG A 105 -7.73 17.61 -12.73
N THR A 106 -8.03 18.16 -11.56
CA THR A 106 -7.87 19.57 -11.22
C THR A 106 -7.00 19.69 -9.97
N SER A 107 -6.12 20.70 -9.96
CA SER A 107 -5.08 21.02 -8.95
C SER A 107 -3.70 20.44 -9.27
N PRO A 108 -2.68 21.28 -9.53
CA PRO A 108 -1.33 20.82 -9.85
C PRO A 108 -0.51 20.43 -8.61
N THR A 109 -0.96 20.78 -7.40
CA THR A 109 -0.21 20.53 -6.16
C THR A 109 -1.10 20.39 -4.93
N ALA A 110 -0.87 19.36 -4.10
CA ALA A 110 -1.62 19.10 -2.87
C ALA A 110 -0.81 18.23 -1.89
N TYR A 111 -1.23 18.18 -0.62
CA TYR A 111 -0.83 17.14 0.34
C TYR A 111 -2.00 16.17 0.59
N CYS A 112 -1.75 15.05 1.26
CA CYS A 112 -2.78 14.04 1.51
C CYS A 112 -3.60 14.34 2.78
N ASP A 113 -4.93 14.38 2.67
CA ASP A 113 -5.90 14.60 3.75
C ASP A 113 -6.56 13.31 4.25
N CYS A 114 -6.09 12.12 3.85
CA CYS A 114 -6.74 10.85 4.19
C CYS A 114 -7.01 10.69 5.70
N TRP A 115 -6.08 11.18 6.53
CA TRP A 115 -6.18 11.14 7.99
C TRP A 115 -7.31 12.02 8.56
N GLU A 116 -7.77 13.04 7.85
CA GLU A 116 -8.87 13.91 8.31
C GLU A 116 -10.23 13.23 8.28
N LYS A 117 -10.41 12.23 7.40
CA LYS A 117 -11.67 11.50 7.23
C LYS A 117 -11.60 10.03 7.64
N CYS A 118 -10.41 9.46 7.71
CA CYS A 118 -10.21 8.04 7.94
C CYS A 118 -9.02 7.78 8.85
N ARG A 119 -9.02 6.63 9.53
CA ARG A 119 -7.81 6.10 10.18
C ARG A 119 -6.83 5.64 9.10
N CYS A 120 -5.96 6.56 8.66
CA CYS A 120 -5.06 6.32 7.54
C CYS A 120 -4.04 5.20 7.85
N LYS A 121 -4.29 4.00 7.33
CA LYS A 121 -3.38 2.84 7.49
C LYS A 121 -2.00 3.10 6.89
N ALA A 122 -1.93 3.93 5.84
CA ALA A 122 -0.70 4.25 5.15
C ALA A 122 0.20 5.24 5.92
N LEU A 123 -0.25 5.86 7.01
CA LEU A 123 0.65 6.61 7.90
C LEU A 123 1.63 5.70 8.66
N VAL A 124 1.29 4.42 8.83
CA VAL A 124 2.09 3.46 9.57
C VAL A 124 2.86 2.57 8.58
N GLY A 125 4.19 2.62 8.57
CA GLY A 125 5.01 1.80 7.69
C GLY A 125 5.09 0.31 8.08
N GLY A 126 4.88 0.00 9.37
CA GLY A 126 5.17 -1.32 9.94
C GLY A 126 6.68 -1.55 10.12
N ASN A 127 7.07 -2.78 10.50
CA ASN A 127 8.49 -3.13 10.66
C ASN A 127 9.15 -3.35 9.28
N TRP A 128 10.06 -2.46 8.88
CA TRP A 128 10.72 -2.51 7.57
C TRP A 128 11.46 -3.82 7.29
N ALA A 129 12.29 -4.28 8.24
CA ALA A 129 13.07 -5.50 8.05
C ALA A 129 12.17 -6.72 7.84
N ALA A 130 11.10 -6.85 8.63
CA ALA A 130 10.11 -7.92 8.47
C ALA A 130 9.31 -7.80 7.17
N ARG A 131 9.03 -6.57 6.70
CA ARG A 131 8.40 -6.33 5.38
C ARG A 131 9.27 -6.87 4.26
N CYS A 132 10.56 -6.56 4.27
CA CYS A 132 11.52 -7.01 3.26
C CYS A 132 11.69 -8.53 3.26
N ASP A 133 11.84 -9.14 4.44
CA ASP A 133 11.94 -10.60 4.56
C ASP A 133 10.68 -11.30 4.03
N LEU A 134 9.51 -10.81 4.44
CA LEU A 134 8.24 -11.36 3.97
C LEU A 134 8.07 -11.22 2.46
N LEU A 135 8.47 -10.07 1.88
CA LEU A 135 8.44 -9.85 0.44
C LEU A 135 9.32 -10.88 -0.29
N ALA A 136 10.55 -11.07 0.18
CA ALA A 136 11.49 -12.02 -0.41
C ALA A 136 10.96 -13.46 -0.33
N ARG A 137 10.41 -13.88 0.82
CA ARG A 137 9.84 -15.22 1.01
C ARG A 137 8.61 -15.45 0.14
N LEU A 138 7.68 -14.50 0.10
CA LEU A 138 6.48 -14.62 -0.73
C LEU A 138 6.84 -14.64 -2.23
N ALA A 139 7.80 -13.83 -2.67
CA ALA A 139 8.18 -13.79 -4.08
C ALA A 139 8.95 -15.04 -4.54
N ARG A 140 9.84 -15.58 -3.69
CA ARG A 140 10.70 -16.72 -4.05
C ARG A 140 10.02 -18.06 -3.86
N ASP A 141 9.23 -18.20 -2.80
CA ASP A 141 8.77 -19.50 -2.33
C ASP A 141 7.28 -19.72 -2.64
N THR A 142 6.65 -18.86 -3.44
CA THR A 142 5.25 -19.00 -3.90
C THR A 142 5.14 -18.60 -5.37
N GLN A 143 4.01 -18.92 -6.00
CA GLN A 143 3.72 -18.49 -7.38
C GLN A 143 3.06 -17.10 -7.46
N LEU A 144 2.90 -16.38 -6.35
CA LEU A 144 2.15 -15.11 -6.32
C LEU A 144 2.76 -14.01 -7.21
N ALA A 145 4.05 -14.08 -7.52
CA ALA A 145 4.72 -13.11 -8.40
C ALA A 145 4.30 -13.24 -9.87
N THR A 146 3.75 -14.39 -10.28
CA THR A 146 3.27 -14.64 -11.64
C THR A 146 1.80 -14.27 -11.83
N HIS A 147 1.07 -14.01 -10.73
CA HIS A 147 -0.35 -13.65 -10.78
C HIS A 147 -0.54 -12.22 -11.27
N PHE A 148 -1.64 -12.01 -11.99
CA PHE A 148 -2.11 -10.70 -12.43
C PHE A 148 -3.21 -10.19 -11.49
N ASN A 149 -3.27 -8.87 -11.31
CA ASN A 149 -4.34 -8.23 -10.56
C ASN A 149 -5.65 -8.15 -11.40
N SER A 150 -6.72 -7.59 -10.83
CA SER A 150 -8.02 -7.44 -11.51
C SER A 150 -7.98 -6.60 -12.79
N ARG A 151 -6.91 -5.81 -12.99
CA ARG A 151 -6.68 -4.96 -14.17
C ARG A 151 -5.75 -5.61 -15.20
N GLY A 152 -5.33 -6.85 -14.98
CA GLY A 152 -4.38 -7.54 -15.87
C GLY A 152 -2.95 -7.03 -15.74
N GLU A 153 -2.58 -6.38 -14.63
CA GLU A 153 -1.22 -5.91 -14.39
C GLU A 153 -0.43 -6.92 -13.56
N SER A 154 0.82 -7.16 -13.94
CA SER A 154 1.76 -7.95 -13.15
C SER A 154 2.33 -7.13 -11.99
N ILE A 155 2.85 -7.82 -10.97
CA ILE A 155 3.47 -7.15 -9.84
C ILE A 155 4.72 -6.35 -10.24
N LEU A 156 5.47 -6.83 -11.24
CA LEU A 156 6.64 -6.13 -11.76
C LEU A 156 6.25 -4.80 -12.41
N LEU A 157 5.21 -4.81 -13.26
CA LEU A 157 4.71 -3.59 -13.88
C LEU A 157 4.26 -2.58 -12.82
N PHE A 158 3.50 -3.04 -11.82
CA PHE A 158 3.07 -2.23 -10.69
C PHE A 158 4.25 -1.59 -9.94
N LEU A 159 5.30 -2.37 -9.64
CA LEU A 159 6.48 -1.89 -8.91
C LEU A 159 7.27 -0.87 -9.72
N VAL A 160 7.50 -1.12 -11.02
CA VAL A 160 8.22 -0.18 -11.90
C VAL A 160 7.49 1.16 -11.99
N GLN A 161 6.18 1.15 -12.18
CA GLN A 161 5.37 2.36 -12.21
C GLN A 161 5.36 3.09 -10.86
N THR A 162 5.24 2.34 -9.76
CA THR A 162 5.19 2.91 -8.41
C THR A 162 6.52 3.58 -8.05
N VAL A 163 7.65 2.91 -8.26
CA VAL A 163 8.98 3.45 -7.97
C VAL A 163 9.29 4.63 -8.88
N GLY A 164 8.99 4.54 -10.18
CA GLY A 164 9.20 5.63 -11.13
C GLY A 164 8.46 6.91 -10.72
N ARG A 165 7.18 6.79 -10.37
CA ARG A 165 6.38 7.92 -9.86
C ARG A 165 6.95 8.48 -8.56
N GLN A 166 7.20 7.63 -7.56
CA GLN A 166 7.70 8.07 -6.24
C GLN A 166 9.07 8.77 -6.36
N ALA A 167 9.96 8.30 -7.25
CA ALA A 167 11.25 8.93 -7.49
C ALA A 167 11.11 10.35 -8.04
N VAL A 168 10.14 10.58 -8.94
CA VAL A 168 9.83 11.91 -9.48
C VAL A 168 9.28 12.82 -8.38
N GLU A 169 8.25 12.37 -7.66
CA GLU A 169 7.61 13.14 -6.58
C GLU A 169 8.64 13.55 -5.49
N GLN A 170 9.47 12.61 -5.03
CA GLN A 170 10.48 12.87 -4.00
C GLN A 170 11.61 13.76 -4.49
N ARG A 171 12.05 13.62 -5.75
CA ARG A 171 13.07 14.49 -6.34
C ARG A 171 12.57 15.93 -6.44
N GLN A 172 11.33 16.13 -6.89
CA GLN A 172 10.69 17.44 -6.99
C GLN A 172 10.59 18.11 -5.61
N PHE A 173 10.14 17.37 -4.60
CA PHE A 173 10.06 17.88 -3.23
C PHE A 173 11.41 18.29 -2.66
N ARG A 174 12.45 17.45 -2.83
CA ARG A 174 13.82 17.77 -2.37
C ARG A 174 14.39 19.02 -3.06
N ALA A 175 14.10 19.21 -4.34
CA ALA A 175 14.52 20.39 -5.09
C ALA A 175 13.80 21.68 -4.65
N GLY A 176 12.58 21.58 -4.13
CA GLY A 176 11.78 22.72 -3.64
C GLY A 176 12.07 23.17 -2.21
N GLY A 177 12.70 22.31 -1.40
CA GLY A 177 12.83 22.44 0.07
C GLY A 177 13.71 23.57 0.63
N GLY A 178 14.03 24.61 -0.16
CA GLY A 178 14.75 25.81 0.29
C GLY A 178 13.88 26.84 1.03
N ARG A 179 12.58 26.61 1.21
CA ARG A 179 11.64 27.60 1.80
C ARG A 179 10.97 27.06 3.07
N GLY A 180 11.41 27.60 4.21
CA GLY A 180 10.71 27.70 5.50
C GLY A 180 9.81 26.53 5.92
N ARG A 181 10.35 25.59 6.72
CA ARG A 181 9.54 24.59 7.44
C ARG A 181 8.65 25.29 8.48
N GLY A 182 7.37 25.48 8.16
CA GLY A 182 6.36 25.86 9.14
C GLY A 182 6.10 24.75 10.18
N PRO A 183 5.43 25.06 11.30
CA PRO A 183 5.12 24.08 12.34
C PRO A 183 4.24 22.95 11.80
N ARG A 184 4.68 21.69 12.00
CA ARG A 184 3.97 20.48 11.57
C ARG A 184 2.75 20.26 12.47
N LYS A 185 1.52 20.25 11.92
CA LYS A 185 0.38 19.64 12.64
C LYS A 185 0.56 18.12 12.62
N GLN A 186 0.32 17.49 13.76
CA GLN A 186 0.39 16.04 13.88
C GLN A 186 -0.95 15.42 13.42
N PRO A 187 -0.94 14.36 12.61
CA PRO A 187 -2.14 13.58 12.37
C PRO A 187 -2.55 12.89 13.68
N GLY A 188 -3.82 13.07 14.07
CA GLY A 188 -4.42 12.46 15.27
C GLY A 188 -4.66 10.96 15.14
#